data_AF-A0A822G0V0-F1
#
_entry.id   AF-A0A822G0V0-F1
#
_cell.length_a   1.000
_cell.length_b   1.000
_cell.length_c   1.000
_cell.angle_alpha   90.00
_cell.angle_beta   90.00
_cell.angle_gamma   90.00
#
_symmetry.space_group_name_H-M   'P 1'
#
loop_
_entity.id
_entity.type
_entity.pdbx_description
1 polymer ?
#
loop_
_entity_poly.entity_id
_entity_poly.type
_entity_poly.pdbx_seq_one_letter_code
_entity_poly.pdbx_strand_id
1 'polypeptide(L)'
;MSITSIENFSNEVFNEIFEYLDGCEIYKAFSNLNYRFQQLLYSSSLLYKINLHRTTSNELYLNIYKQLLLNHKHQILAFHIWSPLQKSEFFSSFSIDASFNRLESIVINELPSAILISLL
;
A
#
# COMPACT_ATOMS: atom_id res chain seq x y z
N MET A 1 9.93 -30.71 -10.44
CA MET A 1 9.46 -29.72 -11.45
C MET A 1 10.54 -28.68 -11.60
N SER A 2 11.00 -28.37 -12.81
CA SER A 2 11.94 -27.26 -13.02
C SER A 2 11.17 -25.94 -13.07
N ILE A 3 11.59 -24.97 -12.25
CA ILE A 3 11.06 -23.60 -12.30
C ILE A 3 11.69 -22.92 -13.51
N THR A 4 10.91 -22.75 -14.58
CA THR A 4 11.35 -22.10 -15.82
C THR A 4 10.88 -20.66 -15.94
N SER A 5 9.93 -20.23 -15.10
CA SER A 5 9.41 -18.87 -15.03
C SER A 5 9.07 -18.49 -13.57
N ILE A 6 9.06 -17.19 -13.28
CA ILE A 6 8.64 -16.68 -11.97
C ILE A 6 7.19 -17.09 -11.64
N GLU A 7 6.35 -17.23 -12.66
CA GLU A 7 4.95 -17.64 -12.52
C GLU A 7 4.79 -19.09 -12.07
N ASN A 8 5.85 -19.89 -12.04
CA ASN A 8 5.80 -21.26 -11.54
C ASN A 8 6.05 -21.34 -10.03
N PHE A 9 6.44 -20.25 -9.36
CA PHE A 9 6.51 -20.21 -7.90
C PHE A 9 5.12 -20.33 -7.27
N SER A 10 5.03 -20.93 -6.09
CA SER A 10 3.78 -21.07 -5.36
C SER A 10 3.29 -19.74 -4.77
N ASN A 11 2.04 -19.68 -4.32
CA ASN A 11 1.48 -18.47 -3.75
C ASN A 11 2.16 -18.10 -2.41
N GLU A 12 2.62 -19.10 -1.66
CA GLU A 12 3.36 -18.94 -0.41
C GLU A 12 4.66 -18.17 -0.64
N VAL A 13 5.42 -18.53 -1.67
CA VAL A 13 6.65 -17.82 -2.05
C VAL A 13 6.37 -16.36 -2.39
N PHE A 14 5.28 -16.07 -3.11
CA PHE A 14 4.91 -14.68 -3.39
C PHE A 14 4.48 -13.91 -2.15
N ASN A 15 3.72 -14.53 -1.25
CA ASN A 15 3.36 -13.91 0.02
C ASN A 15 4.62 -13.57 0.84
N GLU A 16 5.59 -14.48 0.91
CA GLU A 16 6.88 -14.21 1.56
C GLU A 16 7.62 -13.05 0.89
N ILE A 17 7.69 -13.00 -0.45
CA ILE A 17 8.30 -11.87 -1.17
C ILE A 17 7.58 -10.56 -0.85
N PHE A 18 6.24 -10.57 -0.81
CA PHE A 18 5.43 -9.39 -0.54
C PHE A 18 5.65 -8.85 0.88
N GLU A 19 6.01 -9.67 1.86
CA GLU A 19 6.33 -9.18 3.21
C GLU A 19 7.52 -8.21 3.26
N TYR A 20 8.43 -8.31 2.28
CA TYR A 20 9.62 -7.45 2.17
C TYR A 20 9.41 -6.21 1.30
N LEU A 21 8.27 -6.08 0.62
CA LEU A 21 8.00 -5.01 -0.33
C LEU A 21 6.99 -4.00 0.20
N ASP A 22 7.08 -2.78 -0.30
CA ASP A 22 6.04 -1.78 -0.07
C ASP A 22 4.76 -2.12 -0.86
N GLY A 23 3.59 -1.80 -0.32
CA GLY A 23 2.33 -2.06 -0.99
C GLY A 23 2.19 -1.36 -2.35
N CYS A 24 2.75 -0.16 -2.51
CA CYS A 24 2.78 0.51 -3.82
C CYS A 24 3.69 -0.22 -4.80
N GLU A 25 4.81 -0.79 -4.35
CA GLU A 25 5.73 -1.56 -5.18
C GLU A 25 5.08 -2.88 -5.64
N ILE A 26 4.41 -3.57 -4.71
CA ILE A 26 3.64 -4.78 -4.99
C ILE A 26 2.57 -4.47 -6.04
N TYR A 27 1.73 -3.46 -5.78
CA TYR A 27 0.65 -3.13 -6.70
C TYR A 27 1.18 -2.72 -8.08
N LYS A 28 2.23 -1.88 -8.13
CA LYS A 28 2.87 -1.47 -9.39
C LYS A 28 3.40 -2.65 -10.18
N ALA A 29 4.07 -3.59 -9.53
CA ALA A 29 4.72 -4.72 -10.20
C ALA A 29 3.72 -5.80 -10.64
N PHE A 30 2.67 -6.05 -9.86
CA PHE A 30 1.85 -7.26 -10.02
C PHE A 30 0.39 -7.02 -10.47
N SER A 31 -0.14 -5.78 -10.40
CA SER A 31 -1.57 -5.50 -10.69
C SER A 31 -2.00 -5.77 -12.14
N ASN A 32 -1.07 -5.69 -13.09
CA ASN A 32 -1.35 -5.81 -14.52
C ASN A 32 -0.59 -6.95 -15.21
N LEU A 33 -0.20 -7.99 -14.47
CA LEU A 33 0.51 -9.14 -15.05
C LEU A 33 -0.45 -10.17 -15.63
N ASN A 34 -1.19 -10.87 -14.76
CA ASN A 34 -2.13 -11.91 -15.17
C ASN A 34 -3.19 -12.14 -14.07
N TYR A 35 -4.20 -12.96 -14.38
CA TYR A 35 -5.31 -13.27 -13.48
C TYR A 35 -4.84 -13.86 -12.14
N ARG A 36 -3.81 -14.70 -12.14
CA ARG A 36 -3.28 -15.31 -10.92
C ARG A 36 -2.74 -14.24 -9.96
N PHE A 37 -1.96 -13.28 -10.47
CA PHE A 37 -1.45 -12.19 -9.64
C PHE A 37 -2.56 -11.25 -9.17
N GLN A 38 -3.58 -11.00 -9.98
CA GLN A 38 -4.76 -10.27 -9.52
C GLN A 38 -5.41 -10.98 -8.33
N GLN A 39 -5.63 -12.30 -8.41
CA GLN A 39 -6.17 -13.06 -7.27
C GLN A 39 -5.29 -12.98 -6.02
N LEU A 40 -3.96 -13.00 -6.18
CA LEU A 40 -3.03 -12.80 -5.06
C LEU A 40 -3.20 -11.42 -4.41
N LEU A 41 -3.34 -10.37 -5.21
CA LEU A 41 -3.50 -9.00 -4.70
C LEU A 41 -4.85 -8.76 -4.00
N TYR A 42 -5.91 -9.43 -4.44
CA TYR A 42 -7.23 -9.40 -3.79
C TYR A 42 -7.38 -10.45 -2.67
N SER A 43 -6.36 -11.28 -2.44
CA SER A 43 -6.41 -12.26 -1.36
C SER A 43 -6.45 -11.56 -0.01
N SER A 44 -7.43 -11.92 0.82
CA SER A 44 -7.52 -11.41 2.19
C SER A 44 -6.34 -11.83 3.07
N SER A 45 -5.43 -12.68 2.61
CA SER A 45 -4.18 -12.99 3.31
C SER A 45 -3.10 -11.91 3.12
N LEU A 46 -3.16 -11.15 2.01
CA LEU A 46 -2.18 -10.12 1.72
C LEU A 46 -2.50 -8.86 2.52
N LEU A 47 -1.49 -8.36 3.24
CA LEU A 47 -1.56 -7.16 4.04
C LEU A 47 -0.59 -6.13 3.51
N TYR A 48 -1.09 -4.94 3.17
CA TYR A 48 -0.29 -3.86 2.60
C TYR A 48 0.29 -2.96 3.69
N LYS A 49 1.61 -2.75 3.63
CA LYS A 49 2.30 -1.66 4.34
C LYS A 49 2.61 -0.58 3.33
N ILE A 50 2.16 0.65 3.58
CA ILE A 50 2.27 1.76 2.63
C ILE A 50 3.26 2.80 3.15
N ASN A 51 4.39 2.95 2.46
CA ASN A 51 5.44 3.91 2.72
C ASN A 51 5.39 5.02 1.68
N LEU A 52 4.89 6.18 2.10
CA LEU A 52 4.78 7.34 1.21
C LEU A 52 6.13 8.03 0.96
N HIS A 53 7.23 7.59 1.57
CA HIS A 53 8.56 8.17 1.38
C HIS A 53 8.91 8.38 -0.11
N ARG A 54 8.50 7.46 -0.99
CA ARG A 54 8.82 7.48 -2.43
C ARG A 54 7.75 8.11 -3.32
N THR A 55 6.59 8.49 -2.77
CA THR A 55 5.49 9.08 -3.59
C THR A 55 5.71 10.55 -3.91
N THR A 56 6.73 11.19 -3.34
CA THR A 56 7.02 12.61 -3.61
C THR A 56 7.47 12.83 -5.05
N SER A 57 6.65 13.60 -5.77
CA SER A 57 6.87 14.22 -7.09
C SER A 57 6.65 13.39 -8.35
N ASN A 58 6.25 12.11 -8.27
CA ASN A 58 5.95 11.32 -9.46
C ASN A 58 4.45 11.02 -9.56
N GLU A 59 3.78 11.65 -10.53
CA GLU A 59 2.35 11.51 -10.79
C GLU A 59 1.92 10.05 -11.02
N LEU A 60 2.80 9.21 -11.61
CA LEU A 60 2.53 7.78 -11.76
C LEU A 60 2.41 7.07 -10.41
N TYR A 61 3.30 7.39 -9.47
CA TYR A 61 3.25 6.81 -8.12
C TYR A 61 2.02 7.29 -7.36
N LEU A 62 1.60 8.53 -7.56
CA LEU A 62 0.37 9.04 -6.98
C LEU A 62 -0.86 8.28 -7.46
N ASN A 63 -0.96 8.03 -8.77
CA ASN A 63 -2.09 7.29 -9.33
C ASN A 63 -2.12 5.83 -8.84
N ILE A 64 -0.96 5.17 -8.79
CA ILE A 64 -0.84 3.81 -8.22
C ILE A 64 -1.33 3.79 -6.77
N TYR A 65 -0.85 4.74 -5.98
CA TYR A 65 -1.23 4.87 -4.58
C TYR A 65 -2.74 5.08 -4.41
N LYS A 66 -3.34 6.00 -5.19
CA LYS A 66 -4.79 6.25 -5.15
C LYS A 66 -5.59 5.00 -5.51
N GLN A 67 -5.18 4.26 -6.54
CA GLN A 67 -5.85 3.01 -6.94
C GLN A 67 -5.73 1.92 -5.88
N LEU A 68 -4.53 1.74 -5.31
CA LEU A 68 -4.29 0.80 -4.24
C LEU A 68 -5.19 1.11 -3.03
N LEU A 69 -5.25 2.38 -2.62
CA LEU A 69 -6.13 2.79 -1.54
C LEU A 69 -7.60 2.55 -1.85
N LEU A 70 -8.09 2.93 -3.03
CA LEU A 70 -9.50 2.78 -3.38
C LEU A 70 -9.95 1.31 -3.33
N ASN A 71 -9.10 0.40 -3.79
CA ASN A 71 -9.48 -1.01 -3.97
C ASN A 71 -9.13 -1.89 -2.75
N HIS A 72 -8.16 -1.49 -1.93
CA HIS A 72 -7.55 -2.38 -0.93
C HIS A 72 -7.53 -1.81 0.49
N LYS A 73 -8.39 -0.84 0.84
CA LYS A 73 -8.48 -0.26 2.21
C LYS A 73 -8.49 -1.31 3.32
N HIS A 74 -9.29 -2.35 3.13
CA HIS A 74 -9.49 -3.45 4.07
C HIS A 74 -8.27 -4.38 4.23
N GLN A 75 -7.27 -4.26 3.36
CA GLN A 75 -6.01 -5.02 3.42
C GLN A 75 -4.85 -4.15 3.93
N ILE A 76 -5.05 -2.86 4.16
CA ILE A 76 -3.98 -1.98 4.61
C ILE A 76 -3.75 -2.15 6.10
N LEU A 77 -2.53 -2.54 6.43
CA LEU A 77 -2.06 -2.81 7.78
C LEU A 77 -1.39 -1.59 8.40
N ALA A 78 -0.61 -0.85 7.60
CA ALA A 78 0.17 0.27 8.11
C ALA A 78 0.39 1.38 7.09
N PHE A 79 0.44 2.62 7.59
CA PHE A 79 0.85 3.82 6.85
C PHE A 79 2.10 4.43 7.46
N HIS A 80 3.09 4.72 6.62
CA HIS A 80 4.30 5.43 7.00
C HIS A 80 4.43 6.69 6.13
N ILE A 81 4.21 7.85 6.73
CA ILE A 81 4.12 9.16 6.07
C ILE A 81 5.29 10.04 6.54
N TRP A 82 6.15 10.46 5.61
CA TRP A 82 7.42 11.09 5.96
C TRP A 82 7.40 12.60 5.74
N SER A 83 7.09 13.05 4.53
CA SER A 83 7.26 14.44 4.15
C SER A 83 5.99 15.28 4.40
N PRO A 84 6.11 16.60 4.67
CA PRO A 84 4.98 17.50 4.78
C PRO A 84 4.04 17.49 3.56
N LEU A 85 4.60 17.41 2.34
CA LEU A 85 3.84 17.32 1.10
C LEU A 85 2.97 16.07 1.06
N GLN A 86 3.53 14.90 1.41
CA GLN A 86 2.79 13.64 1.48
C GLN A 86 1.66 13.72 2.49
N LYS A 87 1.86 14.37 3.64
CA LYS A 87 0.81 14.53 4.66
C LYS A 87 -0.36 15.33 4.11
N SER A 88 -0.08 16.49 3.52
CA SER A 88 -1.11 17.36 2.93
C SER A 88 -1.90 16.62 1.86
N GLU A 89 -1.22 15.87 1.01
CA GLU A 89 -1.86 15.09 -0.06
C GLU A 89 -2.66 13.90 0.48
N PHE A 90 -2.11 13.18 1.45
CA PHE A 90 -2.76 12.06 2.13
C PHE A 90 -4.07 12.51 2.77
N PHE A 91 -4.01 13.52 3.65
CA PHE A 91 -5.16 13.97 4.43
C PHE A 91 -6.17 14.77 3.60
N SER A 92 -5.78 15.34 2.46
CA SER A 92 -6.74 15.95 1.53
C SER A 92 -7.44 14.93 0.64
N SER A 93 -6.79 13.81 0.33
CA SER A 93 -7.33 12.79 -0.58
C SER A 93 -8.10 11.69 0.15
N PHE A 94 -7.80 11.43 1.43
CA PHE A 94 -8.32 10.28 2.15
C PHE A 94 -8.60 10.61 3.61
N SER A 95 -9.76 10.15 4.08
CA SER A 95 -10.07 10.02 5.50
C SER A 95 -9.82 8.59 5.95
N ILE A 96 -9.18 8.43 7.10
CA ILE A 96 -9.08 7.13 7.76
C ILE A 96 -10.42 6.89 8.45
N ASP A 97 -11.17 5.93 7.93
CA ASP A 97 -12.52 5.57 8.39
C ASP A 97 -12.64 4.05 8.65
N ALA A 98 -13.83 3.58 8.98
CA ALA A 98 -14.09 2.18 9.33
C ALA A 98 -13.79 1.17 8.18
N SER A 99 -13.59 1.63 6.94
CA SER A 99 -13.20 0.75 5.83
C SER A 99 -11.75 0.25 5.93
N PHE A 100 -10.91 0.89 6.74
CA PHE A 100 -9.57 0.45 7.11
C PHE A 100 -9.60 -0.54 8.28
N ASN A 101 -10.40 -1.62 8.15
CA ASN A 101 -10.70 -2.54 9.24
C ASN A 101 -9.53 -3.41 9.74
N ARG A 102 -8.38 -3.36 9.06
CA ARG A 102 -7.14 -4.06 9.43
C ARG A 102 -5.97 -3.12 9.70
N LEU A 103 -6.23 -1.82 9.74
CA LEU A 103 -5.18 -0.85 9.99
C LEU A 103 -4.75 -0.92 11.44
N GLU A 104 -3.48 -1.22 11.66
CA GLU A 104 -2.88 -1.39 12.98
C GLU A 104 -1.94 -0.23 13.34
N SER A 105 -1.34 0.44 12.34
CA SER A 105 -0.35 1.49 12.60
C SER A 105 -0.38 2.62 11.59
N ILE A 106 -0.26 3.85 12.10
CA ILE A 106 0.00 5.05 11.30
C ILE A 106 1.20 5.76 11.92
N VAL A 107 2.30 5.81 11.18
CA VAL A 107 3.52 6.52 11.56
C VAL A 107 3.60 7.78 10.71
N ILE A 108 3.59 8.94 11.39
CA ILE A 108 3.71 10.23 10.73
C ILE A 108 4.91 10.94 11.33
N ASN A 109 5.97 11.10 10.53
CA ASN A 109 7.14 11.85 10.98
C ASN A 109 6.83 13.34 10.93
N GLU A 110 7.34 14.13 11.88
CA GLU A 110 7.23 15.60 11.87
C GLU A 110 5.80 16.12 11.64
N LEU A 111 4.86 15.70 12.47
CA LEU A 111 3.47 16.14 12.33
C LEU A 111 3.34 17.63 12.71
N PRO A 112 2.85 18.51 11.81
CA PRO A 112 2.46 19.85 12.19
C PRO A 112 1.33 19.78 13.24
N SER A 113 1.42 20.58 14.30
CA SER A 113 0.46 20.57 15.42
C SER A 113 -0.99 20.81 14.98
N ALA A 114 -1.21 21.53 13.87
CA ALA A 114 -2.53 21.73 13.28
C ALA A 114 -3.17 20.43 12.76
N ILE A 115 -2.38 19.47 12.26
CA ILE A 115 -2.88 18.18 11.76
C ILE A 115 -3.21 17.23 12.91
N LEU A 116 -2.49 17.31 14.03
CA LEU A 116 -2.73 16.47 15.21
C LEU A 116 -4.17 16.59 15.71
N ILE A 117 -4.70 17.83 15.73
CA ILE A 117 -6.06 18.12 16.18
C ILE A 117 -7.12 17.53 15.25
N SER A 118 -6.82 17.39 13.95
CA SER A 118 -7.75 16.79 12.98
C SER A 118 -7.82 15.26 13.03
N LEU A 119 -6.89 14.62 13.75
CA LEU A 119 -6.81 13.16 13.88
C LEU A 119 -7.39 12.64 15.21
N LEU A 120 -7.70 13.53 16.15
CA LEU A 120 -8.33 13.26 17.45
C LEU A 120 -9.82 13.61 17.41
#